data_AF-A0A497PAK7-F1
#
_entry.id   AF-A0A497PAK7-F1
#
_cell.length_a   1.000
_cell.length_b   1.000
_cell.length_c   1.000
_cell.angle_alpha   90.00
_cell.angle_beta   90.00
_cell.angle_gamma   90.00
#
_symmetry.space_group_name_H-M   'P 1'
#
loop_
_entity.id
_entity.type
_entity.pdbx_description
1 polymer ?
#
loop_
_entity_poly.entity_id
_entity_poly.type
_entity_poly.pdbx_seq_one_letter_code
_entity_poly.pdbx_strand_id
1 'polypeptide(L)' 'MKKKEIFWIFDVLKNVTLGVIIYIIFDSLNKISENGVIGWDTQILLSVLFPTFSLIIEYIMYSRD' A
#
# COMPACT_ATOMS: atom_id res chain seq x y z
N MET A 1 -13.79 -20.48 9.78
CA MET A 1 -12.62 -19.88 10.46
C MET A 1 -11.37 -19.83 9.57
N LYS A 2 -10.84 -20.95 9.08
CA LYS A 2 -9.55 -20.98 8.33
C LYS A 2 -9.41 -20.00 7.15
N LYS A 3 -10.43 -19.83 6.29
CA LYS A 3 -10.32 -18.95 5.11
C LYS A 3 -10.22 -17.45 5.45
N LYS A 4 -10.90 -17.02 6.51
CA LYS A 4 -10.94 -15.61 6.93
C LYS A 4 -9.64 -15.19 7.61
N GLU A 5 -9.05 -16.07 8.42
CA GLU A 5 -7.74 -15.85 9.04
C GLU A 5 -6.62 -15.81 8.00
N ILE A 6 -6.65 -16.72 7.03
CA ILE A 6 -5.70 -16.73 5.90
C ILE A 6 -5.83 -15.43 5.08
N PHE A 7 -7.05 -15.00 4.78
CA PHE A 7 -7.29 -13.72 4.12
C PHE A 7 -6.63 -12.57 4.87
N TRP A 8 -6.92 -12.39 6.16
CA TRP A 8 -6.35 -11.29 6.93
C TRP A 8 -4.82 -11.31 6.99
N ILE A 9 -4.19 -12.48 7.12
CA ILE A 9 -2.72 -12.56 7.21
C ILE A 9 -2.07 -12.21 5.87
N PHE A 10 -2.47 -12.88 4.79
CA PHE A 10 -1.82 -12.68 3.48
C PHE A 10 -2.15 -11.34 2.86
N ASP A 11 -3.39 -10.87 3.03
CA ASP A 11 -3.86 -9.65 2.38
C ASP A 11 -3.31 -8.40 3.07
N VAL A 12 -3.21 -8.41 4.41
CA VAL A 12 -2.51 -7.36 5.15
C VAL A 12 -1.03 -7.35 4.80
N LEU A 13 -0.36 -8.52 4.79
CA LEU A 13 1.07 -8.60 4.47
C LEU A 13 1.36 -8.09 3.06
N LYS A 14 0.53 -8.46 2.08
CA LYS A 14 0.60 -7.98 0.69
C LYS A 14 0.43 -6.46 0.64
N ASN A 15 -0.59 -5.90 1.31
CA ASN A 15 -0.84 -4.46 1.29
C ASN A 15 0.26 -3.66 2.01
N VAL A 16 0.80 -4.15 3.12
CA VAL A 16 1.96 -3.52 3.77
C VAL A 16 3.17 -3.52 2.83
N THR A 17 3.45 -4.65 2.19
CA THR A 17 4.53 -4.77 1.21
C THR A 17 4.35 -3.78 0.05
N LEU A 18 3.12 -3.65 -0.45
CA LEU A 18 2.78 -2.71 -1.51
C LEU A 18 3.04 -1.25 -1.09
N GLY A 19 2.67 -0.87 0.13
CA GLY A 19 2.97 0.46 0.68
C GLY A 19 4.46 0.74 0.75
N VAL A 20 5.25 -0.22 1.22
CA VAL A 20 6.72 -0.11 1.26
C VAL A 20 7.30 0.05 -0.14
N ILE A 21 6.84 -0.72 -1.12
CA ILE A 21 7.29 -0.61 -2.52
C ILE A 21 6.99 0.78 -3.07
N ILE A 22 5.76 1.28 -2.87
CA ILE A 22 5.36 2.62 -3.33
C ILE A 22 6.24 3.70 -2.68
N TYR A 23 6.50 3.59 -1.38
CA TYR A 23 7.40 4.52 -0.68
C TYR A 23 8.80 4.51 -1.28
N ILE A 24 9.39 3.33 -1.51
CA ILE A 24 10.74 3.19 -2.08
C ILE A 24 10.80 3.77 -3.50
N ILE A 25 9.76 3.58 -4.32
CA ILE A 25 9.70 4.15 -5.67
C ILE A 25 9.75 5.67 -5.60
N PHE A 26 8.93 6.29 -4.75
CA PHE A 26 8.92 7.75 -4.62
C PHE A 26 10.23 8.29 -4.02
N ASP A 27 10.78 7.63 -3.01
CA ASP A 27 12.10 7.98 -2.45
C ASP A 27 13.20 7.92 -3.52
N SER A 28 13.19 6.87 -4.34
CA SER A 28 14.16 6.70 -5.43
C SER A 28 14.00 7.77 -6.50
N LEU A 29 12.77 8.10 -6.90
CA LEU A 29 12.48 9.18 -7.85
C LEU A 29 12.94 10.54 -7.32
N ASN A 30 12.71 10.81 -6.04
CA ASN A 30 13.16 12.03 -5.38
C ASN A 30 14.69 12.14 -5.31
N LYS A 31 15.41 11.03 -5.17
CA LYS A 31 16.88 11.00 -5.18
C LYS A 31 17.48 11.18 -6.57
N ILE A 32 16.79 10.71 -7.60
CA ILE A 32 17.25 10.82 -9.00
C ILE A 32 16.99 12.22 -9.56
N SER A 33 15.93 12.89 -9.10
CA SER A 33 15.58 14.23 -9.56
C SER A 33 16.33 15.31 -8.78
N GLU A 34 17.01 16.23 -9.48
CA GLU A 34 17.69 17.38 -8.86
C GLU A 34 16.71 18.31 -8.11
N ASN A 35 15.45 18.33 -8.56
CA ASN A 35 14.35 18.99 -7.87
C ASN A 35 13.40 17.91 -7.34
N GLY A 36 13.25 17.79 -6.02
CA GLY A 36 12.37 16.79 -5.40
C GLY A 36 10.98 16.77 -6.06
N VAL A 37 10.63 15.65 -6.69
CA VAL A 37 9.42 15.50 -7.50
C VAL A 37 8.17 15.47 -6.62
N ILE A 38 8.28 14.86 -5.43
CA ILE A 38 7.18 14.63 -4.50
C ILE A 38 7.62 14.99 -3.09
N GLY A 39 6.85 15.85 -2.41
CA GLY A 39 7.08 16.15 -1.00
C GLY A 39 6.89 14.92 -0.12
N TRP A 40 7.68 14.82 0.95
CA TRP A 40 7.69 13.67 1.87
C TRP A 40 6.29 13.36 2.44
N ASP A 41 5.51 14.40 2.77
CA ASP A 41 4.14 14.26 3.25
C ASP A 41 3.24 13.56 2.22
N THR A 42 3.37 13.93 0.94
CA THR A 42 2.61 13.33 -0.16
C THR A 42 3.06 11.90 -0.44
N GLN A 43 4.36 11.64 -0.35
CA GLN A 43 4.92 10.29 -0.47
C GLN A 43 4.37 9.36 0.60
N ILE A 44 4.34 9.79 1.87
CA ILE A 44 3.76 9.01 2.97
C ILE A 44 2.27 8.80 2.72
N LEU A 45 1.54 9.89 2.44
CA LEU A 45 0.10 9.83 2.20
C LEU A 45 -0.23 8.80 1.12
N LEU A 46 0.42 8.85 -0.04
CA LEU A 46 0.17 7.92 -1.14
C LEU A 46 0.57 6.48 -0.80
N SER A 47 1.71 6.30 -0.11
CA SER A 47 2.18 4.97 0.30
C SER A 47 1.27 4.28 1.32
N VAL A 48 0.46 5.03 2.07
CA VAL A 48 -0.50 4.48 3.04
C VAL A 48 -1.91 4.42 2.47
N LEU A 49 -2.35 5.48 1.80
CA LEU A 49 -3.71 5.62 1.28
C LEU A 49 -4.01 4.56 0.23
N PHE A 50 -3.08 4.34 -0.71
CA PHE A 50 -3.31 3.40 -1.81
C PHE A 50 -3.45 1.94 -1.33
N PRO A 51 -2.53 1.37 -0.53
CA PRO A 51 -2.71 0.02 -0.01
C PRO A 51 -3.91 -0.11 0.94
N THR A 52 -4.22 0.93 1.71
CA THR A 52 -5.38 0.90 2.62
C THR A 52 -6.69 0.81 1.83
N PHE A 53 -6.83 1.64 0.77
CA PHE A 53 -7.99 1.55 -0.11
C PHE A 53 -8.08 0.20 -0.82
N SER A 54 -6.95 -0.34 -1.29
CA SER A 54 -6.90 -1.67 -1.91
C SER A 54 -7.39 -2.75 -0.93
N LEU A 55 -6.88 -2.77 0.30
CA LEU A 55 -7.28 -3.71 1.34
C LEU A 55 -8.79 -3.61 1.68
N ILE A 56 -9.34 -2.40 1.73
CA ILE A 56 -10.78 -2.21 1.97
C ILE A 56 -11.60 -2.82 0.82
N ILE A 57 -11.21 -2.58 -0.42
CA ILE A 57 -11.91 -3.11 -1.60
C ILE A 57 -11.83 -4.65 -1.61
N GLU A 58 -10.64 -5.20 -1.35
CA GLU A 58 -10.42 -6.65 -1.30
C GLU A 58 -11.25 -7.30 -0.18
N TYR A 59 -11.35 -6.65 0.98
CA TYR A 59 -12.20 -7.10 2.06
C TYR A 59 -13.70 -7.08 1.68
N ILE A 60 -14.16 -6.03 1.00
CA ILE A 60 -15.57 -5.93 0.54
C ILE A 60 -15.87 -7.03 -0.48
N MET A 61 -14.95 -7.27 -1.43
CA MET A 61 -15.09 -8.33 -2.43
C MET A 61 -15.11 -9.71 -1.76
N TYR A 62 -14.16 -9.99 -0.88
CA TYR A 62 -14.11 -11.23 -0.12
C TYR A 62 -15.35 -11.45 0.76
N SER A 63 -15.95 -10.38 1.30
CA SER A 63 -17.13 -10.47 2.15
C SER A 63 -18.44 -10.64 1.38
N ARG A 64 -18.42 -10.41 0.05
CA ARG A 64 -19.58 -10.63 -0.83
C ARG A 64 -19.67 -12.07 -1.34
N ASP A 65 -18.54 -12.79 -1.37
CA ASP A 65 -18.44 -14.21 -1.72
C ASP A 65 -18.62 -15.13 -0.49
#